data_AF-A0A4R2H1V2-F1
#
_entry.id   AF-A0A4R2H1V2-F1
#
_cell.length_a   1.000
_cell.length_b   1.000
_cell.length_c   1.000
_cell.angle_alpha   90.00
_cell.angle_beta   90.00
_cell.angle_gamma   90.00
#
_symmetry.space_group_name_H-M   'P 1'
#
loop_
_entity.id
_entity.type
_entity.pdbx_description
1 polymer ?
#
loop_
_entity_poly.entity_id
_entity_poly.type
_entity_poly.pdbx_seq_one_letter_code
_entity_poly.pdbx_strand_id
1 'polypeptide(L)' 'MGLLKTAIIGAAVYAGFKYITKKDPITGRSVVDDLKDKAPEWKEKAKEYQREFETKFQNVENDITR' A
#
# COMPACT_ATOMS: atom_id res chain seq x y z
N MET A 1 -11.38 -16.95 -8.90
CA MET A 1 -10.54 -15.80 -9.33
C MET A 1 -9.54 -15.49 -8.23
N GLY A 2 -8.21 -15.66 -8.36
CA GLY A 2 -7.35 -15.29 -7.22
C GLY A 2 -5.83 -15.30 -7.38
N LEU A 3 -5.26 -16.29 -8.07
CA LEU A 3 -3.80 -16.44 -8.14
C LEU A 3 -3.11 -15.34 -8.96
N LEU A 4 -3.67 -14.96 -10.11
CA LEU A 4 -3.13 -13.85 -10.93
C LEU A 4 -3.20 -12.50 -10.21
N LYS A 5 -4.32 -12.20 -9.53
CA LYS A 5 -4.48 -10.93 -8.80
C LYS A 5 -3.51 -10.83 -7.62
N THR A 6 -3.35 -11.92 -6.87
CA THR A 6 -2.38 -11.99 -5.76
C THR A 6 -0.94 -11.97 -6.26
N ALA A 7 -0.63 -12.62 -7.38
CA ALA A 7 0.69 -12.55 -8.02
C ALA A 7 1.03 -11.13 -8.49
N ILE A 8 0.08 -10.40 -9.10
CA ILE A 8 0.28 -9.01 -9.52
C ILE A 8 0.49 -8.10 -8.32
N ILE A 9 -0.32 -8.24 -7.26
CA ILE A 9 -0.16 -7.48 -6.02
C ILE A 9 1.20 -7.80 -5.38
N GLY A 10 1.57 -9.08 -5.30
CA GLY A 10 2.86 -9.51 -4.78
C GLY A 10 4.04 -8.98 -5.60
N ALA A 11 3.94 -8.97 -6.92
CA ALA A 11 4.95 -8.40 -7.82
C ALA A 11 5.08 -6.88 -7.67
N ALA A 12 3.95 -6.16 -7.54
CA ALA A 12 3.97 -4.71 -7.31
C ALA A 12 4.56 -4.35 -5.94
N VAL A 13 4.21 -5.09 -4.89
CA VAL A 13 4.80 -4.93 -3.55
C VAL A 13 6.29 -5.24 -3.59
N TYR A 14 6.72 -6.32 -4.24
CA TYR A 14 8.13 -6.68 -4.38
C TYR A 14 8.91 -5.65 -5.20
N ALA A 15 8.35 -5.14 -6.29
CA ALA A 15 8.98 -4.10 -7.11
C ALA A 15 9.10 -2.77 -6.35
N GLY A 16 8.03 -2.35 -5.65
CA GLY A 16 8.04 -1.17 -4.80
C GLY A 16 9.04 -1.31 -3.66
N PHE A 17 9.05 -2.46 -2.97
CA PHE A 17 10.02 -2.74 -1.92
C PHE A 17 11.44 -2.76 -2.47
N LYS A 18 11.72 -3.44 -3.60
CA LYS A 18 13.03 -3.47 -4.26
C LYS A 18 13.50 -2.08 -4.71
N TYR A 19 12.57 -1.21 -5.10
CA TYR A 19 12.89 0.16 -5.51
C TYR A 19 13.19 1.05 -4.30
N ILE A 20 12.39 0.95 -3.23
CA ILE A 20 12.59 1.69 -1.97
C ILE A 20 13.81 1.15 -1.19
N THR A 21 14.10 -0.14 -1.27
CA THR A 21 15.26 -0.79 -0.63
C THR A 21 16.52 -0.77 -1.48
N LYS A 22 16.47 -0.29 -2.73
CA LYS A 22 17.67 0.07 -3.47
C LYS A 22 18.36 1.16 -2.67
N LYS A 23 19.45 0.80 -1.98
CA LYS A 23 20.17 1.67 -1.05
C LYS A 23 20.41 3.02 -1.68
N ASP A 24 19.73 4.05 -1.17
CA ASP A 24 20.11 5.42 -1.45
C ASP A 24 21.44 5.66 -0.71
N PRO A 25 22.52 6.05 -1.42
CA PRO A 25 23.84 6.28 -0.82
C PRO A 25 23.87 7.47 0.17
N ILE A 26 22.78 8.20 0.33
CA ILE A 26 22.74 9.47 1.06
C ILE A 26 22.42 9.30 2.55
N THR A 27 21.58 8.37 2.97
CA THR A 27 21.09 8.37 4.37
C THR A 27 21.66 7.28 5.26
N GLY A 28 22.07 6.12 4.75
CA GLY A 28 22.76 5.08 5.54
C GLY A 28 22.05 4.63 6.85
N ARG A 29 20.81 5.06 7.07
CA ARG A 29 19.96 4.83 8.24
C ARG A 29 18.64 4.23 7.80
N SER A 30 18.16 3.27 8.58
CA SER A 30 16.93 2.51 8.39
C SER A 30 15.69 3.40 8.32
N VAL A 31 15.26 3.78 7.11
CA VAL A 31 13.88 4.27 6.89
C VAL A 31 12.87 3.25 7.42
N VAL A 32 13.24 1.96 7.44
CA VAL A 32 12.47 0.85 8.03
C VAL A 32 12.32 0.97 9.55
N ASP A 33 13.31 1.49 10.28
CA ASP A 33 13.21 1.71 11.74
C ASP A 33 12.33 2.93 12.02
N ASP A 34 12.48 4.04 11.28
CA ASP A 34 11.58 5.20 11.37
C ASP A 34 10.13 4.85 10.95
N LEU A 35 9.95 3.96 9.97
CA LEU A 35 8.63 3.44 9.57
C LEU A 35 8.05 2.50 10.63
N LYS A 36 8.91 1.80 11.38
CA LYS A 36 8.51 0.87 12.45
C LYS A 36 8.12 1.62 13.72
N ASP A 37 8.81 2.71 14.06
CA ASP A 37 8.42 3.63 15.14
C ASP A 37 7.13 4.38 14.80
N LYS A 38 6.94 4.78 13.53
CA LYS A 38 5.69 5.39 13.05
C LYS A 38 4.61 4.38 12.66
N ALA A 39 4.89 3.08 12.66
CA ALA A 39 4.00 2.03 12.18
C ALA A 39 2.52 2.14 12.62
N PRO A 40 2.18 2.52 13.88
CA PRO A 40 0.79 2.73 14.26
C PRO A 40 0.10 3.82 13.43
N GLU A 41 0.76 4.95 13.17
CA GLU A 41 0.21 6.04 12.36
C GLU A 41 0.03 5.62 10.89
N TRP A 42 0.95 4.83 10.33
CA TRP A 42 0.85 4.36 8.95
C TRP A 42 -0.28 3.35 8.79
N LYS A 43 -0.52 2.52 9.80
CA LYS A 43 -1.65 1.60 9.84
C LYS A 43 -2.98 2.35 9.90
N GLU A 44 -3.04 3.42 10.70
CA GLU A 44 -4.24 4.24 10.81
C GLU A 44 -4.55 4.97 9.50
N LYS A 45 -3.54 5.60 8.88
CA LYS A 45 -3.67 6.21 7.56
C LYS A 45 -4.05 5.19 6.49
N ALA A 46 -3.41 4.02 6.46
CA ALA A 46 -3.77 2.96 5.50
C ALA A 46 -5.24 2.52 5.64
N LYS A 47 -5.75 2.43 6.88
CA LYS A 47 -7.15 2.07 7.16
C LYS A 47 -8.14 3.17 6.78
N GLU A 48 -7.74 4.43 6.89
CA GLU A 48 -8.52 5.58 6.43
C GLU A 48 -8.59 5.61 4.90
N TYR A 49 -7.44 5.50 4.22
CA TYR A 49 -7.38 5.40 2.75
C TYR A 49 -8.16 4.21 2.20
N GLN A 50 -8.08 3.05 2.86
CA GLN A 50 -8.85 1.87 2.47
C GLN A 50 -10.36 2.14 2.58
N ARG A 51 -10.81 2.77 3.68
CA ARG A 51 -12.22 3.15 3.87
C ARG A 51 -12.68 4.13 2.79
N GLU A 52 -11.90 5.16 2.48
CA GLU A 52 -12.23 6.09 1.40
C GLU A 52 -12.32 5.40 0.05
N PHE A 53 -11.36 4.51 -0.26
CA PHE A 53 -11.38 3.74 -1.50
C PHE A 53 -12.60 2.84 -1.59
N GLU A 54 -12.94 2.16 -0.50
CA GLU A 54 -14.10 1.27 -0.42
C GLU A 54 -15.41 2.07 -0.56
N THR A 55 -15.54 3.21 0.11
CA THR A 55 -16.70 4.11 -0.06
C THR A 55 -16.81 4.62 -1.50
N LYS A 56 -15.69 5.05 -2.11
CA LYS A 56 -15.71 5.48 -3.51
C LYS A 56 -16.04 4.33 -4.47
N PHE A 57 -15.48 3.14 -4.25
CA PHE A 57 -15.80 1.97 -5.07
C PHE A 57 -17.25 1.54 -4.91
N GLN A 58 -17.78 1.50 -3.70
CA GLN A 58 -19.18 1.17 -3.44
C GLN A 58 -20.13 2.20 -4.08
N ASN A 59 -19.80 3.49 -3.99
CA ASN A 59 -20.61 4.54 -4.63
C ASN A 59 -20.57 4.42 -6.16
N VAL A 60 -19.40 4.16 -6.73
CA VAL A 60 -19.24 3.96 -8.18
C VAL A 60 -19.96 2.67 -8.62
N GLU A 61 -19.82 1.57 -7.90
CA GLU A 61 -20.51 0.30 -8.20
C GLU A 61 -22.04 0.45 -8.12
N ASN A 62 -22.56 1.16 -7.12
CA ASN A 62 -23.99 1.45 -6.99
C ASN A 62 -24.51 2.38 -8.10
N ASP A 63 -23.69 3.31 -8.61
CA ASP A 63 -24.05 4.20 -9.72
C ASP A 63 -24.06 3.47 -11.06
N ILE A 64 -23.11 2.55 -11.29
CA ILE A 64 -23.04 1.74 -12.51
C ILE A 64 -24.13 0.64 -12.55
N THR A 65 -24.60 0.18 -11.39
CA THR A 65 -25.60 -0.89 -11.28
C THR A 65 -27.05 -0.37 -11.34
N ARG A 66 -27.27 0.95 -11.24
CA ARG A 66 -28.59 1.60 -11.30
C ARG A 66 -28.96 2.00 -12.73
#